data_AF-A0A2A9D3D4-F1
#
_entry.id   AF-A0A2A9D3D4-F1
#
_cell.length_a   1.000
_cell.length_b   1.000
_cell.length_c   1.000
_cell.angle_alpha   90.00
_cell.angle_beta   90.00
_cell.angle_gamma   90.00
#
_symmetry.space_group_name_H-M   'P 1'
#
loop_
_entity.id
_entity.type
_entity.pdbx_description
1 polymer ?
#
loop_
_entity_poly.entity_id
_entity_poly.type
_entity_poly.pdbx_seq_one_letter_code
_entity_poly.pdbx_strand_id
1 'polypeptide(L)'
;MFRNIGPTEIIVIVVILVLIFGAAKLPNIARNVGKSMKVMKEEIKDLREDDKQDSSTSGAQDAPTNDAPTSEKPPSQPSDQSSARPTDWPPRNS
;
A
#
# COMPACT_ATOMS: atom_id res chain seq x y z
N MET A 1 39.51 -19.47 2.41
CA MET A 1 39.61 -18.59 1.22
C MET A 1 38.27 -17.84 1.04
N PHE A 2 37.86 -16.99 1.99
CA PHE A 2 36.52 -16.36 2.01
C PHE A 2 36.56 -14.86 2.34
N ARG A 3 37.63 -14.16 1.92
CA ARG A 3 37.94 -12.83 2.43
C ARG A 3 37.73 -11.69 1.42
N ASN A 4 36.76 -11.82 0.52
CA ASN A 4 36.43 -10.75 -0.44
C ASN A 4 34.91 -10.62 -0.70
N ILE A 5 34.03 -11.00 0.23
CA ILE A 5 32.63 -10.49 0.17
C ILE A 5 32.69 -9.03 0.61
N GLY A 6 33.12 -8.18 -0.31
CA GLY A 6 33.17 -6.74 -0.14
C GLY A 6 31.85 -6.10 -0.52
N PRO A 7 31.70 -4.79 -0.25
CA PRO A 7 30.54 -4.01 -0.68
C PRO A 7 30.20 -4.21 -2.17
N THR A 8 31.22 -4.39 -3.02
CA THR A 8 31.07 -4.66 -4.45
C THR A 8 30.28 -5.92 -4.74
N GLU A 9 30.55 -7.03 -4.04
CA GLU A 9 29.86 -8.30 -4.28
C GLU A 9 28.37 -8.20 -3.89
N ILE A 10 28.10 -7.51 -2.78
CA ILE A 10 26.73 -7.25 -2.31
C ILE A 10 25.97 -6.42 -3.35
N ILE A 11 26.59 -5.38 -3.91
CA ILE A 11 26.00 -4.57 -4.98
C ILE A 11 25.66 -5.44 -6.19
N VAL A 12 26.57 -6.31 -6.64
CA VAL A 12 26.32 -7.21 -7.78
C VAL A 12 25.12 -8.13 -7.52
N ILE A 13 25.03 -8.73 -6.32
CA ILE A 13 23.89 -9.58 -5.95
C ILE A 13 22.58 -8.79 -5.96
N VAL A 14 22.58 -7.58 -5.37
CA VAL A 14 21.39 -6.71 -5.36
C VAL A 14 20.97 -6.34 -6.78
N VAL A 15 21.92 -6.03 -7.66
CA VAL A 15 21.63 -5.75 -9.08
C VAL A 15 20.97 -6.94 -9.75
N ILE A 16 21.47 -8.17 -9.55
CA ILE A 16 20.85 -9.38 -10.11
C ILE A 16 19.43 -9.57 -9.57
N LEU A 17 19.20 -9.38 -8.27
CA LEU A 17 17.86 -9.45 -7.67
C LEU A 17 16.93 -8.37 -8.25
N VAL A 18 17.41 -7.14 -8.46
CA VAL A 18 16.64 -6.07 -9.11
C VAL A 18 16.30 -6.42 -10.55
N LEU A 19 17.17 -7.11 -11.29
CA LEU A 19 16.88 -7.53 -12.66
C LEU A 19 15.80 -8.62 -12.72
N ILE A 20 15.78 -9.54 -11.75
CA ILE A 20 14.80 -10.64 -11.68
C ILE A 20 13.45 -10.15 -11.14
N PHE A 21 13.47 -9.44 -10.00
CA PHE A 21 12.26 -9.03 -9.29
C PHE A 21 11.76 -7.65 -9.72
N GLY A 22 12.61 -6.81 -10.31
CA GLY A 22 12.31 -5.43 -10.66
C GLY A 22 12.68 -4.43 -9.55
N ALA A 23 13.12 -3.23 -9.96
CA ALA A 23 13.54 -2.15 -9.05
C ALA A 23 12.41 -1.67 -8.10
N ALA A 24 11.15 -1.87 -8.49
CA ALA A 24 9.99 -1.50 -7.67
C ALA A 24 9.61 -2.58 -6.62
N LYS A 25 9.96 -3.86 -6.82
CA LYS A 25 9.51 -4.95 -5.93
C LYS A 25 10.35 -5.07 -4.66
N LEU A 26 11.68 -4.96 -4.77
CA LEU A 26 12.58 -4.98 -3.62
C LEU A 26 12.26 -3.92 -2.55
N PRO A 27 12.12 -2.62 -2.87
CA PRO A 27 11.80 -1.60 -1.87
C PRO A 27 10.39 -1.78 -1.30
N ASN A 28 9.43 -2.27 -2.09
CA ASN A 28 8.10 -2.58 -1.57
C ASN A 28 8.16 -3.70 -0.53
N ILE A 29 8.78 -4.85 -0.84
CA ILE A 29 8.92 -5.96 0.12
C ILE A 29 9.65 -5.49 1.39
N ALA A 30 10.75 -4.74 1.25
CA ALA A 30 11.48 -4.19 2.39
C ALA A 30 10.62 -3.25 3.25
N ARG A 31 9.80 -2.39 2.63
CA ARG A 31 8.87 -1.49 3.33
C ARG A 31 7.78 -2.26 4.07
N ASN A 32 7.17 -3.26 3.45
CA ASN A 32 6.13 -4.08 4.08
C ASN A 32 6.70 -4.90 5.25
N VAL A 33 7.85 -5.54 5.08
CA VAL A 33 8.53 -6.29 6.15
C VAL A 33 9.00 -5.34 7.26
N GLY A 34 9.53 -4.17 6.92
CA GLY A 34 9.96 -3.16 7.89
C GLY A 34 8.83 -2.64 8.77
N LYS A 35 7.63 -2.44 8.20
CA LYS A 35 6.43 -2.08 8.98
C LYS A 35 6.05 -3.16 9.99
N SER A 36 6.01 -4.43 9.57
CA SER A 36 5.74 -5.55 10.48
C SER A 36 6.81 -5.69 11.57
N MET A 37 8.09 -5.50 11.22
CA MET A 37 9.19 -5.52 12.20
C MET A 37 9.12 -4.35 13.18
N LYS A 38 8.67 -3.17 12.76
CA LYS A 38 8.51 -1.99 13.64
C LYS A 38 7.46 -2.27 14.71
N VAL A 39 6.27 -2.74 14.30
CA VAL A 39 5.18 -3.10 15.23
C VAL A 39 5.63 -4.21 16.19
N MET A 40 6.22 -5.29 15.67
CA MET A 40 6.74 -6.37 16.50
C MET A 40 7.82 -5.88 17.48
N LYS A 41 8.69 -4.95 17.05
CA LYS A 41 9.74 -4.39 17.92
C LYS A 41 9.16 -3.45 18.97
N GLU A 42 8.08 -2.74 18.67
CA GLU A 42 7.35 -1.91 19.64
C GLU A 42 6.64 -2.79 20.67
N GLU A 43 5.93 -3.85 20.25
CA GLU A 43 5.31 -4.81 21.18
C GLU A 43 6.35 -5.53 22.06
N ILE A 44 7.45 -6.02 21.48
CA ILE A 44 8.53 -6.66 22.25
C ILE A 44 9.19 -5.67 23.22
N LYS A 45 9.23 -4.39 22.85
CA LYS A 45 9.77 -3.33 23.70
C LYS A 45 8.81 -3.06 24.84
N ASP A 46 7.52 -2.90 24.57
CA ASP A 46 6.48 -2.73 25.60
C ASP A 46 6.50 -3.89 26.60
N LEU A 47 6.64 -5.15 26.14
CA LEU A 47 6.78 -6.32 27.02
C LEU A 47 8.05 -6.30 27.90
N ARG A 48 9.12 -5.64 27.45
CA ARG A 48 10.37 -5.50 28.21
C ARG A 48 10.36 -4.26 29.11
N GLU A 49 9.62 -3.23 28.73
CA GLU A 49 9.46 -1.99 29.47
C GLU A 49 8.32 -2.04 30.50
N ASP A 50 7.37 -2.99 30.40
CA ASP A 50 6.32 -3.24 31.41
C ASP A 50 6.90 -3.76 32.75
N ASP A 51 8.14 -4.27 32.74
CA ASP A 51 8.91 -4.53 33.96
C ASP A 51 9.50 -3.24 34.57
N LYS A 52 9.39 -2.07 33.91
CA LYS A 52 10.10 -0.85 34.32
C LYS A 52 9.35 0.48 34.40
N GLN A 53 8.25 0.76 33.69
CA GLN A 53 7.35 1.89 34.00
C GLN A 53 6.32 2.16 32.90
N ASP A 54 5.05 2.23 33.32
CA ASP A 54 3.97 3.00 32.69
C ASP A 54 4.47 4.32 32.05
N SER A 55 4.37 4.45 30.72
CA SER A 55 3.99 5.66 29.98
C SER A 55 4.57 5.68 28.56
N SER A 56 3.71 5.60 27.54
CA SER A 56 3.40 6.71 26.62
C SER A 56 2.83 6.20 25.30
N THR A 57 1.58 6.60 25.05
CA THR A 57 0.86 6.51 23.78
C THR A 57 1.72 7.03 22.61
N SER A 58 1.89 6.22 21.56
CA SER A 58 2.10 6.72 20.19
C SER A 58 1.82 5.64 19.15
N GLY A 59 0.54 5.27 19.04
CA GLY A 59 0.00 4.47 17.94
C GLY A 59 -0.74 5.36 16.95
N ALA A 60 -0.05 6.29 16.30
CA ALA A 60 -0.65 7.04 15.19
C ALA A 60 0.41 7.32 14.12
N GLN A 61 0.09 6.86 12.90
CA GLN A 61 0.52 7.37 11.59
C GLN A 61 1.32 6.39 10.73
N ASP A 62 0.58 5.52 10.03
CA ASP A 62 0.97 4.98 8.73
C ASP A 62 -0.31 4.83 7.87
N ALA A 63 -0.89 5.96 7.47
CA ALA A 63 -1.87 5.99 6.38
C ALA A 63 -1.19 5.53 5.07
N PRO A 64 -1.85 4.74 4.21
CA PRO A 64 -1.29 4.31 2.95
C PRO A 64 -1.22 5.50 1.98
N THR A 65 -0.02 6.05 1.77
CA THR A 65 0.22 7.01 0.69
C THR A 65 0.30 6.25 -0.64
N ASN A 66 -0.77 6.38 -1.44
CA ASN A 66 -0.83 6.28 -2.91
C ASN A 66 -0.16 5.08 -3.58
N ASP A 67 -0.90 3.97 -3.68
CA ASP A 67 -1.00 3.27 -4.96
C ASP A 67 -2.05 4.01 -5.80
N ALA A 68 -1.62 5.00 -6.57
CA ALA A 68 -2.41 5.53 -7.67
C ALA A 68 -2.00 4.77 -8.94
N PRO A 69 -2.78 3.80 -9.45
CA PRO A 69 -2.86 3.66 -10.88
C PRO A 69 -3.56 4.93 -11.37
N THR A 70 -2.86 5.70 -12.20
CA THR A 70 -3.47 6.67 -13.11
C THR A 70 -4.74 6.05 -13.67
N SER A 71 -5.89 6.47 -13.17
CA SER A 71 -7.14 6.34 -13.91
C SER A 71 -6.94 7.18 -15.14
N GLU A 72 -6.67 6.51 -16.26
CA GLU A 72 -6.89 7.07 -17.57
C GLU A 72 -8.27 7.71 -17.57
N LYS A 73 -8.27 9.05 -17.62
CA LYS A 73 -9.23 9.91 -18.31
C LYS A 73 -10.63 9.30 -18.51
N PRO A 74 -11.68 9.80 -17.83
CA PRO A 74 -13.05 9.47 -18.22
C PRO A 74 -13.24 9.89 -19.68
N PRO A 75 -13.64 8.99 -20.60
CA PRO A 75 -14.14 9.44 -21.88
C PRO A 75 -15.44 10.19 -21.58
N SER A 76 -15.41 11.51 -21.77
CA SER A 76 -16.61 12.30 -21.95
C SER A 76 -17.36 11.70 -23.14
N GLN A 77 -18.51 11.06 -22.89
CA GLN A 77 -19.54 10.95 -23.92
C GLN A 77 -20.85 11.55 -23.39
N PRO A 78 -21.34 12.62 -24.04
CA PRO A 78 -22.61 13.28 -23.72
C PRO A 78 -23.80 12.52 -24.32
N SER A 79 -24.99 12.89 -23.83
CA SER A 79 -26.34 12.71 -24.40
C SER A 79 -26.92 11.30 -24.50
N ASP A 80 -27.76 10.97 -23.52
CA ASP A 80 -29.05 10.28 -23.74
C ASP A 80 -30.07 10.78 -22.70
N GLN A 81 -30.29 12.09 -22.69
CA GLN A 81 -31.53 12.69 -22.19
C GLN A 81 -32.22 13.31 -23.40
N SER A 82 -33.49 12.95 -23.62
CA SER A 82 -34.39 13.44 -24.68
C SER A 82 -34.55 12.53 -25.91
N SER A 83 -35.36 11.47 -25.77
CA SER A 83 -36.44 11.26 -26.73
C SER A 83 -37.50 10.27 -26.22
N ALA A 84 -38.77 10.71 -26.27
CA ALA A 84 -40.01 9.94 -26.20
C ALA A 84 -40.37 9.32 -24.83
N ARG A 85 -41.52 9.61 -24.18
CA ARG A 85 -42.76 10.30 -24.58
C ARG A 85 -43.61 10.48 -23.30
N PRO A 86 -44.26 11.63 -23.06
CA PRO A 86 -45.26 11.73 -22.01
C PRO A 86 -46.51 10.99 -22.50
N THR A 87 -46.92 9.92 -21.82
CA THR A 87 -48.27 9.37 -22.03
C THR A 87 -48.87 9.03 -20.67
N ASP A 88 -49.70 9.97 -20.25
CA ASP A 88 -50.75 9.94 -19.24
C ASP A 88 -51.66 8.68 -19.36
N TRP A 89 -51.89 7.96 -18.25
CA TRP A 89 -53.11 7.19 -17.98
C TRP A 89 -53.22 6.76 -16.48
N PRO A 90 -54.41 6.82 -15.82
CA PRO A 90 -54.56 6.89 -14.35
C PRO A 90 -54.78 5.52 -13.63
N PRO A 91 -54.76 5.48 -12.28
CA PRO A 91 -54.98 4.26 -11.50
C PRO A 91 -56.47 3.96 -11.34
N ARG A 92 -56.90 2.71 -11.59
CA ARG A 92 -58.26 2.24 -11.26
C ARG A 92 -58.19 1.01 -10.37
N ASN A 93 -58.66 1.18 -9.14
CA ASN A 93 -58.86 0.13 -8.15
C ASN A 93 -59.94 -0.86 -8.61
N SER A 94 -59.79 -2.11 -8.17
CA SER A 94 -60.89 -3.03 -7.80
C SER A 94 -60.33 -3.99 -6.76
#